data_AF-A0A9E0U614-F1
#
_entry.id   AF-A0A9E0U614-F1
#
_cell.length_a   1.000
_cell.length_b   1.000
_cell.length_c   1.000
_cell.angle_alpha   90.00
_cell.angle_beta   90.00
_cell.angle_gamma   90.00
#
_symmetry.space_group_name_H-M   'P 1'
#
loop_
_entity.id
_entity.type
_entity.pdbx_description
1 polymer ?
#
loop_
_entity_poly.entity_id
_entity_poly.type
_entity_poly.pdbx_seq_one_letter_code
_entity_poly.pdbx_strand_id
1 'polypeptide(L)'
;MKRLDCLADLSREHHGALSLAVRVSRVAAGADAAAIAAASDLVRERCAAELLPHFAEEERWLLPALAEAGETGRVARTLAEHAELRRLAEQLAAPSAADLAAFADYLVAHIRFEERELFPAAEAHPDILARHAAR
;
A
#
# COMPACT_ATOMS: atom_id res chain seq x y z
N MET A 1 -5.94 20.69 9.80
CA MET A 1 -7.09 20.26 8.98
C MET A 1 -7.38 18.82 9.36
N LYS A 2 -8.64 18.44 9.62
CA LYS A 2 -8.99 17.04 9.85
C LYS A 2 -9.08 16.37 8.47
N ARG A 3 -8.44 15.21 8.31
CA ARG A 3 -8.48 14.44 7.06
C ARG A 3 -9.93 14.13 6.69
N LEU A 4 -10.25 14.18 5.40
CA LEU A 4 -11.57 13.80 4.87
C LEU A 4 -11.85 12.34 5.25
N ASP A 5 -13.09 12.02 5.64
CA ASP A 5 -13.41 10.71 6.21
C ASP A 5 -13.05 9.54 5.27
N CYS A 6 -13.26 9.67 3.96
CA CYS A 6 -12.87 8.66 2.97
C CYS A 6 -11.35 8.39 2.93
N LEU A 7 -10.52 9.44 3.10
CA LEU A 7 -9.06 9.29 3.17
C LEU A 7 -8.61 8.81 4.55
N ALA A 8 -9.36 9.13 5.60
CA ALA A 8 -9.08 8.63 6.94
C ALA A 8 -9.28 7.12 7.02
N ASP A 9 -10.29 6.59 6.32
CA ASP A 9 -10.55 5.15 6.26
C ASP A 9 -9.40 4.40 5.58
N LEU A 10 -8.96 4.83 4.39
CA LEU A 10 -7.78 4.28 3.70
C LEU A 10 -6.52 4.35 4.57
N SER A 11 -6.28 5.49 5.21
CA SER A 11 -5.13 5.68 6.10
C SER A 11 -5.13 4.76 7.31
N ARG A 12 -6.29 4.37 7.85
CA ARG A 12 -6.35 3.41 8.96
C ARG A 12 -5.83 2.03 8.55
N GLU A 13 -6.07 1.62 7.31
CA GLU A 13 -5.63 0.33 6.77
C GLU A 13 -4.09 0.26 6.66
N HIS A 14 -3.41 1.39 6.44
CA HIS A 14 -1.95 1.49 6.46
C HIS A 14 -1.32 1.04 7.77
N HIS A 15 -2.00 1.20 8.91
CA HIS A 15 -1.43 0.82 10.20
C HIS A 15 -1.16 -0.69 10.29
N GLY A 16 -2.08 -1.51 9.77
CA GLY A 16 -1.92 -2.95 9.70
C GLY A 16 -0.78 -3.35 8.77
N ALA A 17 -0.73 -2.73 7.59
CA ALA A 17 0.31 -2.97 6.59
C ALA A 17 1.72 -2.59 7.10
N LEU A 18 1.87 -1.46 7.78
CA LEU A 18 3.14 -1.05 8.40
C LEU A 18 3.57 -1.99 9.53
N SER A 19 2.62 -2.44 10.36
CA SER A 19 2.90 -3.40 11.44
C SER A 19 3.39 -4.73 10.88
N LEU A 20 2.80 -5.20 9.79
CA LEU A 20 3.27 -6.37 9.04
C LEU A 20 4.69 -6.15 8.51
N ALA A 21 4.94 -5.03 7.83
CA ALA A 21 6.26 -4.72 7.26
C ALA A 21 7.38 -4.73 8.31
N VAL A 22 7.15 -4.12 9.48
CA VAL A 22 8.11 -4.12 10.60
C VAL A 22 8.35 -5.54 11.11
N ARG A 23 7.29 -6.35 11.25
CA ARG A 23 7.41 -7.73 11.72
C ARG A 23 8.26 -8.56 10.76
N VAL A 24 8.00 -8.49 9.46
CA VAL A 24 8.69 -9.34 8.48
C VAL A 24 10.11 -8.88 8.19
N SER A 25 10.38 -7.57 8.26
CA SER A 25 11.74 -7.03 8.22
C SER A 25 12.62 -7.60 9.35
N ARG A 26 12.06 -7.76 10.57
CA ARG A 26 12.79 -8.41 11.68
C ARG A 26 13.07 -9.89 11.42
N VAL A 27 12.16 -10.61 10.77
CA VAL A 27 12.38 -12.01 10.38
C VAL A 27 13.49 -12.10 9.33
N ALA A 28 13.44 -11.23 8.32
CA ALA A 28 14.45 -11.17 7.27
C ALA A 28 15.88 -10.90 7.79
N ALA A 29 16.02 -10.20 8.91
CA ALA A 29 17.32 -9.79 9.46
C ALA A 29 18.15 -10.92 10.10
N GLY A 30 17.59 -12.10 10.33
CA GLY A 30 18.39 -13.19 10.94
C GLY A 30 17.63 -14.44 11.37
N ALA A 31 16.41 -14.65 10.90
CA ALA A 31 15.66 -15.86 11.20
C ALA A 31 16.06 -17.04 10.31
N ASP A 32 15.69 -18.25 10.72
CA ASP A 32 15.91 -19.46 9.93
C ASP A 32 14.93 -19.58 8.74
N ALA A 33 15.16 -20.57 7.89
CA ALA A 33 14.35 -20.81 6.71
C ALA A 33 12.87 -21.10 7.03
N ALA A 34 12.57 -21.72 8.18
CA ALA A 34 11.20 -22.02 8.58
C ALA A 34 10.45 -20.74 8.96
N ALA A 35 11.10 -19.83 9.69
CA ALA A 35 10.55 -18.53 10.04
C ALA A 35 10.35 -17.63 8.80
N ILE A 36 11.28 -17.67 7.84
CA ILE A 36 11.15 -16.96 6.54
C ILE A 36 9.93 -17.47 5.77
N ALA A 37 9.77 -18.79 5.67
CA ALA A 37 8.61 -19.39 5.00
C ALA A 37 7.29 -18.96 5.67
N ALA A 38 7.20 -19.08 7.00
CA ALA A 38 6.01 -18.69 7.75
C ALA A 38 5.70 -17.18 7.63
N ALA A 39 6.72 -16.31 7.62
CA ALA A 39 6.53 -14.89 7.40
C ALA A 39 6.05 -14.58 5.99
N SER A 40 6.52 -15.33 4.99
CA SER A 40 6.12 -15.17 3.59
C SER A 40 4.68 -15.58 3.35
N ASP A 41 4.25 -16.70 3.94
CA ASP A 41 2.85 -17.13 3.94
C ASP A 41 1.94 -16.08 4.59
N LEU A 42 2.36 -15.54 5.74
CA LEU A 42 1.65 -14.45 6.38
C LEU A 42 1.56 -13.22 5.47
N VAL A 43 2.65 -12.79 4.83
CA VAL A 43 2.59 -11.65 3.89
C VAL A 43 1.58 -11.91 2.79
N ARG A 44 1.61 -13.09 2.17
CA ARG A 44 0.69 -13.44 1.08
C ARG A 44 -0.77 -13.44 1.53
N GLU A 45 -1.06 -13.99 2.72
CA GLU A 45 -2.39 -13.97 3.32
C GLU A 45 -2.87 -12.53 3.54
N ARG A 46 -2.04 -11.68 4.15
CA ARG A 46 -2.37 -10.28 4.44
C ARG A 46 -2.48 -9.43 3.18
N CYS A 47 -1.69 -9.73 2.16
CA CYS A 47 -1.83 -9.09 0.85
C CYS A 47 -3.20 -9.38 0.25
N ALA A 48 -3.59 -10.65 0.19
CA ALA A 48 -4.88 -11.05 -0.38
C ALA A 48 -6.07 -10.50 0.42
N ALA A 49 -5.97 -10.49 1.75
CA ALA A 49 -7.07 -10.09 2.62
C ALA A 49 -7.24 -8.57 2.78
N GLU A 50 -6.16 -7.79 2.67
CA GLU A 50 -6.18 -6.36 3.02
C GLU A 50 -5.49 -5.47 1.98
N LEU A 51 -4.24 -5.76 1.62
CA LEU A 51 -3.46 -4.85 0.78
C LEU A 51 -4.01 -4.75 -0.65
N LEU A 52 -4.41 -5.87 -1.26
CA LEU A 52 -4.97 -5.87 -2.61
C LEU A 52 -6.37 -5.23 -2.66
N PRO A 53 -7.30 -5.50 -1.72
CA PRO A 53 -8.52 -4.72 -1.59
C PRO A 53 -8.29 -3.23 -1.40
N HIS A 54 -7.33 -2.84 -0.56
CA HIS A 54 -6.95 -1.44 -0.35
C HIS A 54 -6.54 -0.76 -1.66
N PHE A 55 -5.60 -1.35 -2.41
CA PHE A 55 -5.21 -0.83 -3.72
C PHE A 55 -6.39 -0.75 -4.70
N ALA A 56 -7.29 -1.73 -4.67
CA ALA A 56 -8.46 -1.73 -5.54
C ALA A 56 -9.39 -0.55 -5.20
N GLU A 57 -9.57 -0.19 -3.94
CA GLU A 57 -10.36 0.98 -3.57
C GLU A 57 -9.70 2.27 -4.08
N GLU A 58 -8.40 2.44 -3.88
CA GLU A 58 -7.69 3.62 -4.37
C GLU A 58 -7.74 3.73 -5.89
N GLU A 59 -7.47 2.64 -6.60
CA GLU A 59 -7.55 2.56 -8.06
C GLU A 59 -8.97 2.78 -8.58
N ARG A 60 -10.01 2.39 -7.82
CA ARG A 60 -11.41 2.52 -8.21
C ARG A 60 -11.89 3.96 -8.16
N TRP A 61 -11.53 4.72 -7.12
CA TRP A 61 -12.13 6.06 -6.90
C TRP A 61 -11.13 7.16 -6.59
N LEU A 62 -10.05 6.90 -5.84
CA LEU A 62 -9.10 7.95 -5.44
C LEU A 62 -8.23 8.39 -6.63
N LEU A 63 -7.64 7.44 -7.34
CA LEU A 63 -6.75 7.73 -8.46
C LEU A 63 -7.50 8.37 -9.65
N PRO A 64 -8.72 7.96 -10.01
CA PRO A 64 -9.54 8.69 -10.99
C PRO A 64 -9.85 10.13 -10.57
N ALA A 65 -10.16 10.38 -9.30
CA ALA A 65 -10.39 11.73 -8.79
C ALA A 65 -9.13 12.60 -8.91
N LEU A 66 -7.97 12.06 -8.55
CA LEU A 66 -6.68 12.74 -8.68
C LEU A 66 -6.29 12.99 -10.14
N ALA A 67 -6.59 12.06 -11.04
CA ALA A 67 -6.39 12.26 -12.48
C ALA A 67 -7.25 13.41 -13.01
N GLU A 68 -8.53 13.49 -12.61
CA GLU A 68 -9.42 14.62 -12.95
C GLU A 68 -8.91 15.95 -12.37
N ALA A 69 -8.29 15.92 -11.19
CA ALA A 69 -7.66 17.08 -10.56
C ALA A 69 -6.34 17.53 -11.24
N GLY A 70 -5.81 16.75 -12.18
CA GLY A 70 -4.55 17.03 -12.86
C GLY A 70 -3.30 16.42 -12.21
N GLU A 71 -3.44 15.66 -11.10
CA GLU A 71 -2.37 15.00 -10.35
C GLU A 71 -1.85 13.71 -11.02
N THR A 72 -1.80 13.72 -12.36
CA THR A 72 -1.49 12.56 -13.21
C THR A 72 -0.14 11.90 -12.92
N GLY A 73 0.87 12.69 -12.51
CA GLY A 73 2.18 12.17 -12.10
C GLY A 73 2.12 11.31 -10.84
N ARG A 74 1.29 11.70 -9.86
CA ARG A 74 1.09 10.92 -8.63
C ARG A 74 0.31 9.65 -8.90
N VAL A 75 -0.73 9.75 -9.73
CA VAL A 75 -1.52 8.58 -10.19
C VAL A 75 -0.63 7.54 -10.87
N ALA A 76 0.20 7.97 -11.84
CA ALA A 76 1.09 7.06 -12.55
C ALA A 76 2.10 6.38 -11.61
N ARG A 77 2.62 7.14 -10.62
CA ARG A 77 3.50 6.59 -9.60
C ARG A 77 2.79 5.56 -8.72
N THR A 78 1.60 5.87 -8.19
CA THR A 78 0.85 4.94 -7.33
C THR A 78 0.54 3.64 -8.06
N LEU A 79 0.07 3.70 -9.31
CA LEU A 79 -0.19 2.50 -10.12
C LEU A 79 1.06 1.64 -10.34
N ALA A 80 2.21 2.27 -10.59
CA ALA A 80 3.47 1.57 -10.75
C ALA A 80 3.91 0.92 -9.43
N GLU A 81 3.78 1.62 -8.30
CA GLU A 81 4.10 1.09 -6.97
C GLU A 81 3.17 -0.08 -6.58
N HIS A 82 1.88 -0.01 -6.88
CA HIS A 82 0.94 -1.13 -6.67
C HIS A 82 1.31 -2.35 -7.51
N ALA A 83 1.65 -2.16 -8.78
CA ALA A 83 2.06 -3.25 -9.65
C ALA A 83 3.33 -3.93 -9.13
N GLU A 84 4.29 -3.16 -8.62
CA GLU A 84 5.52 -3.70 -8.03
C GLU A 84 5.25 -4.44 -6.71
N LEU A 85 4.38 -3.91 -5.84
CA LEU A 85 3.99 -4.60 -4.60
C LEU A 85 3.27 -5.92 -4.88
N ARG A 86 2.41 -5.97 -5.90
CA ARG A 86 1.79 -7.22 -6.38
C ARG A 86 2.85 -8.22 -6.83
N ARG A 87 3.81 -7.77 -7.65
CA ARG A 87 4.92 -8.59 -8.15
C ARG A 87 5.79 -9.14 -7.02
N LEU A 88 6.17 -8.29 -6.05
CA LEU A 88 6.96 -8.70 -4.88
C LEU A 88 6.20 -9.71 -4.02
N ALA A 89 4.89 -9.53 -3.82
CA ALA A 89 4.06 -10.48 -3.06
C ALA A 89 3.97 -11.85 -3.75
N GLU A 90 3.93 -11.90 -5.09
CA GLU A 90 3.96 -13.15 -5.85
C GLU A 90 5.29 -13.90 -5.73
N GLN A 91 6.42 -13.18 -5.67
CA GLN A 91 7.75 -13.78 -5.49
C GLN A 91 7.91 -14.52 -4.15
N LEU A 92 7.11 -14.17 -3.14
CA LEU A 92 7.13 -14.81 -1.83
C LEU A 92 6.58 -16.25 -1.82
N ALA A 93 6.17 -16.80 -2.97
CA ALA A 93 5.85 -18.23 -3.11
C ALA A 93 7.08 -19.16 -2.99
N ALA A 94 8.29 -18.64 -3.25
CA ALA A 94 9.55 -19.33 -3.04
C ALA A 94 10.56 -18.36 -2.39
N PRO A 95 10.36 -18.03 -1.10
CA PRO A 95 10.90 -16.80 -0.52
C PRO A 95 12.35 -16.94 -0.05
N SER A 96 13.11 -15.86 -0.20
CA SER A 96 14.34 -15.61 0.54
C SER A 96 14.17 -14.51 1.59
N ALA A 97 15.12 -14.40 2.53
CA ALA A 97 15.18 -13.26 3.44
C ALA A 97 15.25 -11.91 2.68
N ALA A 98 15.94 -11.89 1.54
CA ALA A 98 16.05 -10.69 0.72
C ALA A 98 14.69 -10.28 0.10
N ASP A 99 13.88 -11.24 -0.34
CA ASP A 99 12.55 -10.95 -0.90
C ASP A 99 11.60 -10.37 0.15
N LEU A 100 11.63 -10.92 1.38
CA LEU A 100 10.86 -10.38 2.51
C LEU A 100 11.29 -8.96 2.87
N ALA A 101 12.60 -8.70 2.92
CA ALA A 101 13.12 -7.36 3.19
C ALA A 101 12.72 -6.38 2.09
N ALA A 102 12.86 -6.77 0.81
CA ALA A 102 12.48 -5.96 -0.33
C ALA A 102 10.99 -5.59 -0.31
N PHE A 103 10.10 -6.56 -0.06
CA PHE A 103 8.67 -6.30 0.09
C PHE A 103 8.38 -5.32 1.24
N ALA A 104 8.98 -5.54 2.41
CA ALA A 104 8.76 -4.69 3.58
C ALA A 104 9.21 -3.25 3.36
N ASP A 105 10.41 -3.06 2.82
CA ASP A 105 10.97 -1.74 2.57
C ASP A 105 10.17 -0.98 1.52
N TYR A 106 9.75 -1.68 0.46
CA TYR A 106 8.93 -1.10 -0.59
C TYR A 106 7.54 -0.70 -0.08
N LEU A 107 6.88 -1.55 0.70
CA LEU A 107 5.57 -1.26 1.28
C LEU A 107 5.63 -0.05 2.22
N VAL A 108 6.68 0.06 3.04
CA VAL A 108 6.90 1.23 3.91
C VAL A 108 7.13 2.50 3.08
N ALA A 109 7.91 2.43 2.00
CA ALA A 109 8.18 3.57 1.14
C ALA A 109 6.91 4.07 0.43
N HIS A 110 6.12 3.14 -0.09
CA HIS A 110 4.84 3.38 -0.73
C HIS A 110 3.83 4.06 0.22
N ILE A 111 3.57 3.47 1.39
CA ILE A 111 2.66 4.07 2.40
C ILE A 111 3.13 5.46 2.84
N ARG A 112 4.44 5.67 2.98
CA ARG A 112 4.98 6.99 3.32
C ARG A 112 4.72 8.02 2.22
N PHE A 113 4.84 7.62 0.96
CA PHE A 113 4.51 8.48 -0.17
C PHE A 113 3.03 8.87 -0.14
N GLU A 114 2.14 7.91 0.10
CA GLU A 114 0.71 8.17 0.11
C GLU A 114 0.31 9.13 1.21
N GLU A 115 0.78 8.85 2.42
CA GLU A 115 0.47 9.66 3.61
C GLU A 115 1.02 11.09 3.53
N ARG A 116 2.17 11.28 2.88
CA ARG A 116 2.89 12.56 2.87
C ARG A 116 2.69 13.37 1.61
N GLU A 117 2.27 12.73 0.52
CA GLU A 117 2.20 13.39 -0.77
C GLU A 117 0.90 13.12 -1.51
N LEU A 118 0.44 11.86 -1.64
CA LEU A 118 -0.77 11.53 -2.39
C LEU A 118 -2.03 12.06 -1.68
N PHE A 119 -2.21 11.73 -0.40
CA PHE A 119 -3.39 12.13 0.37
C PHE A 119 -3.44 13.65 0.60
N PRO A 120 -2.33 14.35 0.93
CA PRO A 120 -2.33 15.81 0.98
C PRO A 120 -2.68 16.48 -0.36
N ALA A 121 -2.25 15.92 -1.50
CA ALA A 121 -2.67 16.41 -2.80
C ALA A 121 -4.17 16.19 -3.01
N ALA A 122 -4.70 15.03 -2.61
CA ALA A 122 -6.12 14.74 -2.68
C ALA A 122 -6.96 15.69 -1.80
N GLU A 123 -6.50 16.02 -0.60
CA GLU A 123 -7.16 16.97 0.31
C GLU A 123 -7.29 18.40 -0.26
N ALA A 124 -6.48 18.76 -1.26
CA ALA A 124 -6.59 20.03 -1.97
C ALA A 124 -7.80 20.08 -2.95
N HIS A 125 -8.45 18.94 -3.21
CA HIS A 125 -9.55 18.79 -4.17
C HIS A 125 -10.81 18.14 -3.57
N PRO A 126 -11.34 18.62 -2.44
CA PRO A 126 -12.41 17.95 -1.70
C PRO A 126 -13.69 17.75 -2.52
N ASP A 127 -14.06 18.72 -3.37
CA ASP A 127 -15.24 18.63 -4.23
C ASP A 127 -15.12 17.53 -5.29
N ILE A 128 -13.90 17.28 -5.79
CA ILE A 128 -13.63 16.21 -6.77
C ILE A 128 -13.71 14.86 -6.06
N LEU A 129 -13.06 14.72 -4.90
CA LEU A 129 -13.10 13.49 -4.10
C LEU A 129 -14.53 13.09 -3.75
N ALA A 130 -15.35 14.04 -3.29
CA ALA A 130 -16.73 13.75 -2.89
C ALA A 130 -17.58 13.16 -4.03
N ARG A 131 -17.34 13.55 -5.28
CA ARG A 131 -18.06 13.02 -6.46
C ARG A 131 -17.68 11.58 -6.80
N HIS A 132 -16.43 11.20 -6.55
CA HIS A 132 -15.91 9.87 -6.85
C HIS A 132 -16.13 8.89 -5.69
N ALA A 133 -16.00 9.34 -4.44
CA ALA A 133 -16.20 8.49 -3.26
C ALA A 133 -17.66 7.99 -3.08
N ALA A 134 -18.64 8.64 -3.72
CA ALA A 134 -20.05 8.28 -3.65
C ALA A 134 -20.50 7.30 -4.76
N ARG A 135 -19.58 6.81 -5.61
CA ARG A 135 -19.84 5.91 -6.73
C ARG A 135 -19.30 4.51 -6.46
#